data_AF-A0A0C9X239-F1
#
_entry.id   AF-A0A0C9X239-F1
#
_cell.length_a   1.000
_cell.length_b   1.000
_cell.length_c   1.000
_cell.angle_alpha   90.00
_cell.angle_beta   90.00
_cell.angle_gamma   90.00
#
_symmetry.space_group_name_H-M   'P 1'
#
loop_
_entity.id
_entity.type
_entity.pdbx_description
1 polymer ?
#
loop_
_entity_poly.entity_id
_entity_poly.type
_entity_poly.pdbx_seq_one_letter_code
_entity_poly.pdbx_strand_id
1 'polypeptide(L)'
;MLDGRVIQRRTKTCNLPLHQEMEHLKFAKGKAAFTLKERYRDMQNAHLAPVDLAEENTDHNPEEGVEYFSINNNQVTLHSEKDPGTVGVVDDTYEPCPSKAPTINTLKPIKTLFNRRRTHNEQTLVWPCGVIYAWATMYGAEAVSNYLVMVKNTFSVPGAQKPEHIFYDTNCDDKQQAMKDPWFDDIGMCVDVWYFLNKHKVTHGFCQENCNPAMYPELESEPGKWFFNTSVAEQTNAWLGGYQSMCREMLPAKFDFFLDKMIRLQSVETIARLATTGHHPRIL
;
A
#
# COMPACT_ATOMS: atom_id res chain seq x y z
N MET A 1 -52.75 13.71 -12.00
CA MET A 1 -52.46 12.28 -11.82
C MET A 1 -51.03 12.08 -12.28
N LEU A 2 -50.06 12.20 -11.36
CA LEU A 2 -48.64 11.98 -11.64
C LEU A 2 -48.41 10.48 -11.67
N ASP A 3 -47.85 10.01 -12.78
CA ASP A 3 -47.61 8.61 -13.12
C ASP A 3 -46.83 7.93 -11.98
N GLY A 4 -47.49 7.02 -11.26
CA GLY A 4 -47.04 6.39 -10.01
C GLY A 4 -45.90 5.39 -10.16
N ARG A 5 -44.86 5.74 -10.93
CA ARG A 5 -43.63 4.94 -11.01
C ARG A 5 -42.83 5.17 -9.75
N VAL A 6 -42.95 4.23 -8.81
CA VAL A 6 -42.02 4.08 -7.69
C VAL A 6 -40.61 4.01 -8.30
N ILE A 7 -39.80 5.03 -8.07
CA ILE A 7 -38.38 5.01 -8.41
C ILE A 7 -37.77 3.94 -7.49
N GLN A 8 -37.65 2.71 -7.97
CA GLN A 8 -36.89 1.69 -7.26
C GLN A 8 -35.47 2.21 -7.08
N ARG A 9 -35.02 2.25 -5.82
CA ARG A 9 -33.64 2.56 -5.47
C ARG A 9 -32.76 1.62 -6.29
N ARG A 10 -31.95 2.17 -7.20
CA ARG A 10 -30.97 1.38 -7.94
C ARG A 10 -29.89 0.96 -6.94
N THR A 11 -29.96 -0.28 -6.46
CA THR A 11 -28.89 -0.92 -5.70
C THR A 11 -27.79 -1.34 -6.66
N LYS A 12 -26.52 -1.27 -6.22
CA LYS A 12 -25.38 -1.83 -6.96
C LYS A 12 -25.36 -3.36 -6.90
N THR A 13 -26.17 -3.95 -6.02
CA THR A 13 -26.32 -5.40 -5.85
C THR A 13 -27.54 -5.98 -6.54
N CYS A 14 -27.48 -7.29 -6.82
CA CYS A 14 -28.63 -8.04 -7.32
C CYS A 14 -29.72 -8.18 -6.24
N ASN A 15 -30.89 -8.72 -6.63
CA ASN A 15 -32.09 -8.79 -5.78
C ASN A 15 -31.98 -9.78 -4.59
N LEU A 16 -30.82 -10.37 -4.33
CA LEU A 16 -30.62 -11.25 -3.17
C LEU A 16 -30.54 -10.41 -1.89
N PRO A 17 -31.39 -10.65 -0.88
CA PRO A 17 -31.42 -9.85 0.35
C PRO A 17 -30.06 -9.79 1.07
N LEU A 18 -29.29 -10.88 1.02
CA LEU A 18 -27.94 -10.95 1.58
C LEU A 18 -26.97 -9.97 0.91
N HIS A 19 -27.04 -9.83 -0.42
CA HIS A 19 -26.17 -8.90 -1.14
C HIS A 19 -26.59 -7.45 -0.90
N GLN A 20 -27.90 -7.18 -0.87
CA GLN A 20 -28.42 -5.85 -0.52
C GLN A 20 -28.01 -5.43 0.89
N GLU A 21 -27.97 -6.37 1.84
CA GLU A 21 -27.48 -6.10 3.21
C GLU A 21 -25.97 -5.83 3.23
N MET A 22 -25.15 -6.55 2.44
CA MET A 22 -23.72 -6.23 2.29
C MET A 22 -23.50 -4.82 1.76
N GLU A 23 -24.27 -4.40 0.75
CA GLU A 23 -24.24 -3.04 0.21
C GLU A 23 -24.67 -2.02 1.27
N HIS A 24 -25.75 -2.29 1.99
CA HIS A 24 -26.24 -1.43 3.07
C HIS A 24 -25.20 -1.22 4.16
N LEU A 25 -24.57 -2.30 4.65
CA LEU A 25 -23.52 -2.24 5.67
C LEU A 25 -22.30 -1.45 5.18
N LYS A 26 -21.89 -1.61 3.93
CA LYS A 26 -20.78 -0.84 3.34
C LYS A 26 -21.10 0.66 3.30
N PHE A 27 -22.30 1.05 2.87
CA PHE A 27 -22.71 2.46 2.86
C PHE A 27 -22.93 3.03 4.26
N ALA A 28 -23.40 2.21 5.20
CA ALA A 28 -23.54 2.60 6.60
C ALA A 28 -22.18 2.89 7.25
N LYS A 29 -21.14 2.10 6.93
CA LYS A 29 -19.75 2.35 7.36
C LYS A 29 -19.20 3.68 6.82
N GLY A 30 -19.55 4.07 5.59
CA GLY A 30 -19.14 5.35 5.01
C GLY A 30 -19.76 6.60 5.67
N LYS A 31 -20.68 6.44 6.63
CA LYS A 31 -21.28 7.57 7.36
C LYS A 31 -20.38 8.01 8.52
N ALA A 32 -20.29 9.32 8.75
CA ALA A 32 -19.46 9.93 9.80
C ALA A 32 -19.64 9.30 11.20
N ALA A 33 -20.86 8.84 11.55
CA ALA A 33 -21.13 8.19 12.82
C ALA A 33 -20.36 6.88 13.03
N PHE A 34 -20.09 6.12 11.96
CA PHE A 34 -19.32 4.88 12.05
C PHE A 34 -17.83 5.19 12.25
N THR A 35 -17.28 6.13 11.47
CA THR A 35 -15.90 6.60 11.60
C THR A 35 -15.61 7.16 13.01
N LEU A 36 -16.54 7.92 13.59
CA LEU A 36 -16.39 8.45 14.96
C LEU A 36 -16.39 7.34 16.02
N LYS A 37 -17.20 6.29 15.81
CA LYS A 37 -17.28 5.15 16.75
C LYS A 37 -16.03 4.28 16.70
N GLU A 38 -15.43 4.13 15.52
CA GLU A 38 -14.17 3.43 15.30
C GLU A 38 -13.01 4.19 15.98
N ARG A 39 -12.87 5.49 15.70
CA ARG A 39 -11.89 6.36 16.39
C ARG A 39 -12.01 6.32 17.91
N TYR A 40 -13.23 6.29 18.44
CA TYR A 40 -13.46 6.18 19.88
C TYR A 40 -12.99 4.83 20.46
N ARG A 41 -13.18 3.73 19.73
CA ARG A 41 -12.65 2.41 20.14
C ARG A 41 -11.13 2.37 20.09
N ASP A 42 -10.52 2.92 19.05
CA ASP A 42 -9.06 2.93 18.90
C ASP A 42 -8.40 3.74 20.03
N MET A 43 -8.97 4.89 20.38
CA MET A 43 -8.55 5.67 21.55
C MET A 43 -8.67 4.88 22.86
N GLN A 44 -9.73 4.09 23.04
CA GLN A 44 -9.88 3.23 24.23
C GLN A 44 -8.82 2.13 24.29
N ASN A 45 -8.42 1.59 23.14
CA ASN A 45 -7.44 0.51 23.04
C ASN A 45 -5.98 1.00 23.14
N ALA A 46 -5.71 2.26 22.79
CA ALA A 46 -4.38 2.86 22.85
C ALA A 46 -3.82 3.03 24.28
N HIS A 47 -4.66 2.95 25.32
CA HIS A 47 -4.23 3.10 26.71
C HIS A 47 -3.49 1.88 27.32
N LEU A 48 -3.12 0.86 26.53
CA LEU A 48 -2.52 -0.39 27.03
C LEU A 48 -1.15 -0.75 26.42
N ALA A 49 -0.56 0.06 25.55
CA ALA A 49 0.75 -0.24 24.96
C ALA A 49 1.88 0.60 25.61
N PRO A 50 3.02 -0.01 26.00
CA PRO A 50 4.18 0.73 26.48
C PRO A 50 4.78 1.56 25.33
N VAL A 51 5.01 2.83 25.62
CA VAL A 51 5.71 3.79 24.77
C VAL A 51 7.19 3.48 24.84
N ASP A 52 7.79 3.02 23.74
CA ASP A 52 9.15 3.38 23.37
C ASP A 52 9.43 3.00 21.92
N LEU A 53 9.56 4.05 21.09
CA LEU A 53 10.40 4.26 19.91
C LEU A 53 9.73 5.40 19.09
N ALA A 54 10.05 6.63 19.49
CA ALA A 54 9.73 7.88 18.79
C ALA A 54 10.35 7.85 17.37
N GLU A 55 9.74 8.37 16.31
CA GLU A 55 8.72 9.42 16.21
C GLU A 55 7.58 9.04 15.24
N GLU A 56 6.37 9.45 15.60
CA GLU A 56 5.11 9.19 14.94
C GLU A 56 5.01 9.84 13.54
N ASN A 57 4.63 9.03 12.55
CA ASN A 57 3.34 9.24 11.92
C ASN A 57 2.52 7.98 12.17
N THR A 58 1.46 8.10 12.95
CA THR A 58 0.43 7.06 13.00
C THR A 58 -0.23 7.06 11.63
N ASP A 59 0.29 6.19 10.76
CA ASP A 59 -0.26 5.93 9.45
C ASP A 59 -1.63 5.29 9.63
N HIS A 60 -2.65 6.14 9.69
CA HIS A 60 -4.01 5.75 9.43
C HIS A 60 -4.24 5.94 7.94
N ASN A 61 -3.71 5.01 7.15
CA ASN A 61 -4.28 4.70 5.86
C ASN A 61 -5.50 3.79 6.09
N PRO A 62 -6.74 4.31 6.11
CA PRO A 62 -7.94 3.49 6.31
C PRO A 62 -8.18 2.50 5.15
N GLU A 63 -7.36 2.50 4.10
CA GLU A 63 -7.46 1.60 2.95
C GLU A 63 -6.65 0.29 3.10
N GLU A 64 -5.83 0.09 4.14
CA GLU A 64 -5.03 -1.15 4.31
C GLU A 64 -5.77 -2.31 5.02
N GLY A 65 -7.03 -2.11 5.39
CA GLY A 65 -7.83 -3.19 5.97
C GLY A 65 -8.43 -4.10 4.89
N VAL A 66 -8.18 -5.41 4.95
CA VAL A 66 -8.95 -6.38 4.16
C VAL A 66 -10.36 -6.43 4.73
N GLU A 67 -11.32 -5.91 3.95
CA GLU A 67 -12.73 -6.02 4.30
C GLU A 67 -13.35 -7.31 3.76
N TYR A 68 -14.09 -7.99 4.62
CA TYR A 68 -14.85 -9.17 4.23
C TYR A 68 -16.16 -9.28 5.00
N PHE A 69 -17.09 -10.02 4.41
CA PHE A 69 -18.40 -10.29 4.99
C PHE A 69 -18.47 -11.75 5.44
N SER A 70 -18.98 -12.00 6.65
CA SER A 70 -19.35 -13.35 7.10
C SER A 70 -20.87 -13.47 7.16
N ILE A 71 -21.41 -14.63 6.78
CA ILE A 71 -22.85 -14.90 6.86
C ILE A 71 -23.11 -15.96 7.93
N ASN A 72 -23.62 -15.55 9.09
CA ASN A 72 -24.05 -16.47 10.16
C ASN A 72 -25.57 -16.44 10.29
N ASN A 73 -26.27 -17.56 10.11
CA ASN A 73 -27.73 -17.65 10.25
C ASN A 73 -28.49 -16.56 9.46
N ASN A 74 -28.14 -16.35 8.20
CA ASN A 74 -28.65 -15.27 7.32
C ASN A 74 -28.36 -13.83 7.79
N GLN A 75 -27.56 -13.63 8.84
CA GLN A 75 -27.07 -12.33 9.25
C GLN A 75 -25.72 -12.05 8.60
N VAL A 76 -25.61 -10.90 7.94
CA VAL A 76 -24.37 -10.43 7.33
C VAL A 76 -23.61 -9.58 8.34
N THR A 77 -22.33 -9.88 8.55
CA THR A 77 -21.44 -9.08 9.40
C THR A 77 -20.27 -8.59 8.57
N LEU A 78 -19.98 -7.28 8.63
CA LEU A 78 -18.81 -6.67 8.01
C LEU A 78 -17.64 -6.71 8.99
N HIS A 79 -16.52 -7.28 8.55
CA HIS A 79 -15.26 -7.31 9.28
C HIS A 79 -14.22 -6.46 8.53
N SER A 80 -13.34 -5.83 9.30
CA SER A 80 -12.13 -5.18 8.81
C SER A 80 -10.97 -5.72 9.61
N GLU A 81 -10.06 -6.42 8.94
CA GLU A 81 -8.80 -6.90 9.52
C GLU A 81 -7.66 -6.14 8.86
N LYS A 82 -6.58 -5.86 9.62
CA LYS A 82 -5.34 -5.36 9.01
C LYS A 82 -4.83 -6.41 8.02
N ASP A 83 -4.45 -6.00 6.81
CA ASP A 83 -3.85 -6.91 5.85
C ASP A 83 -2.65 -7.61 6.49
N PRO A 84 -2.68 -8.95 6.66
CA PRO A 84 -1.60 -9.66 7.34
C PRO A 84 -0.27 -9.58 6.58
N GLY A 85 -0.23 -9.08 5.34
CA GLY A 85 0.98 -9.01 4.54
C GLY A 85 1.45 -10.42 4.20
N THR A 86 1.08 -10.90 3.01
CA THR A 86 1.60 -12.18 2.51
C THR A 86 2.22 -11.97 1.15
N VAL A 87 3.30 -11.22 1.11
CA VAL A 87 4.16 -11.16 -0.08
C VAL A 87 5.07 -12.38 -0.06
N GLY A 88 5.22 -13.01 -1.22
CA GLY A 88 6.18 -14.10 -1.45
C GLY A 88 5.69 -15.53 -1.18
N VAL A 89 4.49 -15.77 -0.64
CA VAL A 89 3.97 -17.15 -0.51
C VAL A 89 2.45 -17.19 -0.72
N VAL A 90 2.00 -17.96 -1.73
CA VAL A 90 0.60 -18.40 -1.81
C VAL A 90 0.36 -19.33 -0.62
N ASP A 91 -0.67 -19.08 0.17
CA ASP A 91 -1.02 -19.87 1.37
C ASP A 91 -1.49 -21.29 0.98
N ASP A 92 -0.57 -22.12 0.48
CA ASP A 92 -0.82 -23.51 0.08
C ASP A 92 -0.47 -24.50 1.21
N THR A 93 0.01 -24.02 2.36
CA THR A 93 0.16 -24.87 3.55
C THR A 93 -1.14 -24.93 4.32
N TYR A 94 -2.00 -25.88 3.94
CA TYR A 94 -3.01 -26.42 4.85
C TYR A 94 -2.28 -27.18 5.97
N GLU A 95 -1.73 -26.46 6.95
CA GLU A 95 -1.34 -27.05 8.22
C GLU A 95 -2.58 -27.05 9.13
N PRO A 96 -3.19 -28.22 9.40
CA PRO A 96 -4.27 -28.28 10.35
C PRO A 96 -3.67 -28.05 11.74
N CYS A 97 -3.81 -26.83 12.24
CA CYS A 97 -3.42 -26.46 13.60
C CYS A 97 -4.20 -27.36 14.61
N PRO A 98 -3.53 -28.24 15.38
CA PRO A 98 -4.20 -29.24 16.21
C PRO A 98 -4.96 -28.68 17.42
N SER A 99 -4.84 -27.38 17.69
CA SER A 99 -5.41 -26.70 18.86
C SER A 99 -6.72 -25.95 18.59
N LYS A 100 -7.26 -25.99 17.36
CA LYS A 100 -8.64 -25.57 17.10
C LYS A 100 -9.54 -26.80 17.06
N ALA A 101 -10.19 -27.08 18.19
CA ALA A 101 -11.26 -28.07 18.25
C ALA A 101 -12.30 -27.81 17.14
N PRO A 102 -12.88 -28.87 16.54
CA PRO A 102 -13.84 -28.74 15.45
C PRO A 102 -15.16 -28.25 16.05
N THR A 103 -15.32 -26.94 16.15
CA THR A 103 -16.56 -26.36 16.65
C THR A 103 -16.95 -25.19 15.75
N ILE A 104 -17.84 -25.50 14.81
CA ILE A 104 -18.86 -24.60 14.23
C ILE A 104 -18.30 -23.52 13.27
N ASN A 105 -18.49 -23.79 11.98
CA ASN A 105 -18.62 -22.85 10.86
C ASN A 105 -17.38 -22.04 10.45
N THR A 106 -16.47 -22.69 9.72
CA THR A 106 -15.53 -22.03 8.81
C THR A 106 -16.30 -21.47 7.61
N LEU A 107 -17.04 -20.38 7.80
CA LEU A 107 -17.68 -19.64 6.73
C LEU A 107 -16.60 -18.90 5.95
N LYS A 108 -16.44 -19.26 4.66
CA LYS A 108 -15.50 -18.56 3.79
C LYS A 108 -15.82 -17.06 3.79
N PRO A 109 -14.84 -16.19 4.06
CA PRO A 109 -15.04 -14.75 4.01
C PRO A 109 -15.45 -14.32 2.60
N ILE A 110 -16.57 -13.60 2.49
CA ILE A 110 -17.08 -13.09 1.21
C ILE A 110 -16.50 -11.70 0.98
N LYS A 111 -15.67 -11.54 -0.05
CA LYS A 111 -15.19 -10.23 -0.50
C LYS A 111 -16.17 -9.66 -1.53
N THR A 112 -16.60 -8.42 -1.34
CA THR A 112 -17.47 -7.71 -2.30
C THR A 112 -16.77 -6.46 -2.84
N LEU A 113 -17.02 -6.14 -4.11
CA LEU A 113 -16.41 -5.00 -4.81
C LEU A 113 -17.49 -3.98 -5.16
N PHE A 114 -17.77 -3.03 -4.26
CA PHE A 114 -18.74 -1.95 -4.48
C PHE A 114 -18.12 -0.68 -5.09
N ASN A 115 -16.80 -0.63 -5.13
CA ASN A 115 -16.01 0.41 -5.76
C ASN A 115 -15.70 0.02 -7.22
N ARG A 116 -15.46 1.02 -8.08
CA ARG A 116 -14.88 0.73 -9.40
C ARG A 116 -13.54 0.03 -9.18
N ARG A 117 -13.34 -1.08 -9.89
CA ARG A 117 -12.03 -1.76 -9.94
C ARG A 117 -11.04 -0.77 -10.53
N ARG A 118 -9.99 -0.43 -9.77
CA ARG A 118 -8.87 0.33 -10.33
C ARG A 118 -8.30 -0.50 -11.48
N THR A 119 -8.29 0.07 -12.68
CA THR A 119 -7.65 -0.54 -13.84
C THR A 119 -6.14 -0.30 -13.83
N HIS A 120 -5.68 0.51 -12.89
CA HIS A 120 -4.31 0.99 -12.80
C HIS A 120 -3.83 1.08 -11.35
N ASN A 121 -2.53 0.94 -11.16
CA ASN A 121 -1.79 1.26 -9.95
C ASN A 121 -0.82 2.40 -10.27
N GLU A 122 -0.76 3.42 -9.42
CA GLU A 122 0.21 4.50 -9.51
C GLU A 122 1.48 4.13 -8.77
N GLN A 123 2.58 4.02 -9.49
CA GLN A 123 3.89 3.72 -8.91
C GLN A 123 4.76 4.97 -8.93
N THR A 124 5.43 5.27 -7.82
CA THR A 124 6.35 6.41 -7.71
C THR A 124 7.74 5.95 -7.33
N LEU A 125 8.74 6.55 -7.96
CA LEU A 125 10.12 6.47 -7.51
C LEU A 125 10.47 7.75 -6.75
N VAL A 126 10.90 7.56 -5.50
CA VAL A 126 11.10 8.63 -4.52
C VAL A 126 12.53 8.54 -4.01
N TRP A 127 13.23 9.67 -3.99
CA TRP A 127 14.52 9.75 -3.33
C TRP A 127 14.34 9.68 -1.82
N PRO A 128 15.37 9.21 -1.07
CA PRO A 128 15.32 9.16 0.40
C PRO A 128 14.99 10.50 1.07
N CYS A 129 15.22 11.63 0.40
CA CYS A 129 14.86 12.97 0.86
C CYS A 129 13.38 13.36 0.65
N GLY A 130 12.55 12.46 0.09
CA GLY A 130 11.12 12.68 -0.18
C GLY A 130 10.82 13.38 -1.51
N VAL A 131 11.82 13.56 -2.38
CA VAL A 131 11.62 14.11 -3.72
C VAL A 131 11.20 13.00 -4.67
N ILE A 132 10.02 13.13 -5.25
CA ILE A 132 9.52 12.24 -6.31
C ILE A 132 10.23 12.63 -7.61
N TYR A 133 10.91 11.65 -8.24
CA TYR A 133 11.67 11.89 -9.46
C TYR A 133 11.12 11.15 -10.68
N ALA A 134 10.30 10.12 -10.48
CA ALA A 134 9.54 9.49 -11.55
C ALA A 134 8.25 8.89 -11.02
N TRP A 135 7.28 8.72 -11.92
CA TRP A 135 6.04 8.03 -11.62
C TRP A 135 5.51 7.34 -12.88
N ALA A 136 4.69 6.30 -12.72
CA ALA A 136 4.07 5.59 -13.82
C ALA A 136 2.70 5.03 -13.42
N THR A 137 1.80 4.99 -14.40
CA THR A 137 0.50 4.32 -14.30
C THR A 137 0.63 2.90 -14.84
N MET A 138 0.52 1.90 -13.98
CA MET A 138 0.58 0.48 -14.35
C MET A 138 -0.81 -0.09 -14.56
N TYR A 139 -1.18 -0.41 -15.79
CA TYR A 139 -2.50 -0.97 -16.12
C TYR A 139 -2.52 -2.50 -16.02
N GLY A 140 -3.58 -3.07 -15.44
CA GLY A 140 -3.93 -4.49 -15.57
C GLY A 140 -3.33 -5.48 -14.55
N ALA A 141 -2.25 -5.12 -13.85
CA ALA A 141 -1.75 -5.73 -12.61
C ALA A 141 -0.48 -4.98 -12.19
N GLU A 142 -0.20 -4.92 -10.89
CA GLU A 142 1.11 -4.54 -10.34
C GLU A 142 2.10 -5.70 -10.59
N ALA A 143 2.41 -5.93 -11.85
CA ALA A 143 3.42 -6.91 -12.21
C ALA A 143 4.78 -6.30 -11.87
N VAL A 144 5.53 -7.02 -11.04
CA VAL A 144 6.95 -6.79 -10.75
C VAL A 144 7.78 -6.43 -12.00
N SER A 145 7.51 -7.09 -13.13
CA SER A 145 8.20 -6.80 -14.39
C SER A 145 7.99 -5.34 -14.85
N ASN A 146 6.79 -4.78 -14.65
CA ASN A 146 6.50 -3.40 -15.03
C ASN A 146 7.28 -2.40 -14.16
N TYR A 147 7.49 -2.72 -12.89
CA TYR A 147 8.35 -1.93 -12.00
C TYR A 147 9.80 -1.92 -12.48
N LEU A 148 10.37 -3.08 -12.79
CA LEU A 148 11.74 -3.17 -13.32
C LEU A 148 11.90 -2.38 -14.63
N VAL A 149 10.91 -2.44 -15.53
CA VAL A 149 10.89 -1.61 -16.75
C VAL A 149 10.82 -0.11 -16.42
N MET A 150 9.97 0.28 -15.47
CA MET A 150 9.86 1.67 -15.03
C MET A 150 11.20 2.20 -14.49
N VAL A 151 11.89 1.43 -13.65
CA VAL A 151 13.21 1.77 -13.12
C VAL A 151 14.20 1.98 -14.27
N LYS A 152 14.34 1.01 -15.17
CA LYS A 152 15.26 1.12 -16.32
C LYS A 152 14.96 2.34 -17.19
N ASN A 153 13.68 2.59 -17.49
CA ASN A 153 13.27 3.73 -18.30
C ASN A 153 13.62 5.06 -17.63
N THR A 154 13.43 5.16 -16.31
CA THR A 154 13.74 6.37 -15.54
C THR A 154 15.23 6.70 -15.62
N PHE A 155 16.09 5.69 -15.52
CA PHE A 155 17.55 5.86 -15.56
C PHE A 155 18.16 5.75 -16.97
N SER A 156 17.33 5.62 -18.01
CA SER A 156 17.77 5.70 -19.41
C SER A 156 17.79 7.14 -19.94
N VAL A 157 17.31 8.11 -19.16
CA VAL A 157 17.29 9.53 -19.52
C VAL A 157 18.73 10.09 -19.50
N PRO A 158 19.15 10.86 -20.52
CA PRO A 158 20.49 11.44 -20.55
C PRO A 158 20.81 12.26 -19.29
N GLY A 159 21.92 11.92 -18.63
CA GLY A 159 22.37 12.58 -17.39
C GLY A 159 21.79 11.98 -16.11
N ALA A 160 20.86 11.02 -16.18
CA ALA A 160 20.44 10.25 -15.01
C ALA A 160 21.55 9.28 -14.59
N GLN A 161 21.83 9.22 -13.29
CA GLN A 161 22.75 8.25 -12.72
C GLN A 161 21.95 7.07 -12.19
N LYS A 162 22.40 5.87 -12.55
CA LYS A 162 21.84 4.62 -12.05
C LYS A 162 21.97 4.56 -10.52
N PRO A 163 20.94 4.09 -9.80
CA PRO A 163 21.00 4.00 -8.36
C PRO A 163 21.89 2.85 -7.92
N GLU A 164 22.61 3.02 -6.83
CA GLU A 164 23.37 1.94 -6.17
C GLU A 164 22.41 1.01 -5.40
N HIS A 165 21.31 1.56 -4.88
CA HIS A 165 20.34 0.85 -4.06
C HIS A 165 18.90 1.22 -4.42
N ILE A 166 18.01 0.22 -4.38
CA ILE A 166 16.58 0.37 -4.60
C ILE A 166 15.82 -0.38 -3.50
N PHE A 167 14.83 0.30 -2.92
CA PHE A 167 13.91 -0.25 -1.92
C PHE A 167 12.54 -0.45 -2.52
N TYR A 168 11.92 -1.59 -2.22
CA TYR A 168 10.57 -1.92 -2.64
C TYR A 168 9.99 -3.01 -1.75
N ASP A 169 8.69 -2.93 -1.46
CA ASP A 169 8.01 -3.83 -0.52
C ASP A 169 8.12 -5.30 -0.96
N THR A 170 8.01 -5.54 -2.27
CA THR A 170 8.09 -6.87 -2.87
C THR A 170 9.42 -7.13 -3.57
N ASN A 171 10.51 -6.50 -3.11
CA ASN A 171 11.82 -6.64 -3.76
C ASN A 171 12.30 -8.10 -3.87
N CYS A 172 11.77 -9.01 -3.04
CA CYS A 172 12.05 -10.44 -3.16
C CYS A 172 11.56 -11.05 -4.49
N ASP A 173 10.43 -10.59 -5.03
CA ASP A 173 9.92 -11.04 -6.32
C ASP A 173 10.65 -10.32 -7.46
N ASP A 174 10.96 -9.04 -7.26
CA ASP A 174 11.70 -8.20 -8.20
C ASP A 174 13.11 -8.71 -8.40
N LYS A 175 13.83 -9.02 -7.32
CA LYS A 175 15.20 -9.51 -7.38
C LYS A 175 15.29 -10.84 -8.13
N GLN A 176 14.33 -11.75 -7.97
CA GLN A 176 14.28 -13.01 -8.72
C GLN A 176 14.17 -12.79 -10.24
N GLN A 177 13.47 -11.73 -10.67
CA GLN A 177 13.38 -11.36 -12.07
C GLN A 177 14.60 -10.57 -12.53
N ALA A 178 15.08 -9.65 -11.71
CA ALA A 178 16.23 -8.79 -11.97
C ALA A 178 17.54 -9.59 -12.11
N MET A 179 17.69 -10.72 -11.41
CA MET A 179 18.81 -11.66 -11.59
C MET A 179 18.97 -12.20 -13.03
N LYS A 180 17.95 -12.05 -13.89
CA LYS A 180 18.00 -12.45 -15.30
C LYS A 180 18.45 -11.32 -16.23
N ASP A 181 18.64 -10.11 -15.70
CA ASP A 181 18.93 -8.89 -16.45
C ASP A 181 20.20 -8.23 -15.89
N PRO A 182 21.33 -8.26 -16.63
CA PRO A 182 22.61 -7.74 -16.16
C PRO A 182 22.59 -6.24 -15.79
N TRP A 183 21.55 -5.51 -16.18
CA TRP A 183 21.38 -4.12 -15.77
C TRP A 183 21.22 -3.98 -14.25
N PHE A 184 20.85 -5.02 -13.50
CA PHE A 184 20.64 -4.95 -12.05
C PHE A 184 21.77 -5.60 -11.22
N ASP A 185 22.85 -6.08 -11.83
CA ASP A 185 23.89 -6.87 -11.16
C ASP A 185 24.62 -6.09 -10.04
N ASP A 186 24.79 -4.79 -10.26
CA ASP A 186 25.44 -3.79 -9.40
C ASP A 186 24.45 -2.95 -8.58
N ILE A 187 23.16 -3.33 -8.56
CA ILE A 187 22.14 -2.65 -7.74
C ILE A 187 21.80 -3.50 -6.51
N GLY A 188 21.97 -2.92 -5.32
CA GLY A 188 21.44 -3.45 -4.08
C GLY A 188 19.92 -3.37 -4.04
N MET A 189 19.23 -4.49 -3.79
CA MET A 189 17.77 -4.59 -3.84
C MET A 189 17.24 -5.19 -2.54
N CYS A 190 17.13 -4.37 -1.51
CA CYS A 190 16.59 -4.75 -0.21
C CYS A 190 15.12 -4.39 -0.07
N VAL A 191 14.39 -5.16 0.72
CA VAL A 191 13.01 -4.81 1.10
C VAL A 191 13.04 -3.67 2.12
N ASP A 192 12.02 -2.81 2.13
CA ASP A 192 11.85 -1.81 3.20
C ASP A 192 11.90 -2.49 4.59
N VAL A 193 12.54 -1.83 5.56
CA VAL A 193 12.80 -2.42 6.87
C VAL A 193 11.51 -2.73 7.64
N TRP A 194 10.53 -1.82 7.59
CA TRP A 194 9.24 -2.04 8.25
C TRP A 194 8.49 -3.18 7.56
N TYR A 195 8.48 -3.19 6.22
CA TYR A 195 7.83 -4.23 5.46
C TYR A 195 8.48 -5.60 5.68
N PHE A 196 9.81 -5.66 5.70
CA PHE A 196 10.58 -6.87 5.99
C PHE A 196 10.28 -7.44 7.37
N LEU A 197 10.14 -6.58 8.39
CA LEU A 197 9.86 -7.01 9.77
C LEU A 197 8.39 -7.39 10.00
N ASN A 198 7.44 -6.72 9.35
CA ASN A 198 6.01 -6.83 9.68
C ASN A 198 5.18 -7.58 8.64
N LYS A 199 5.63 -7.67 7.39
CA LYS A 199 4.84 -8.16 6.24
C LYS A 199 5.52 -9.30 5.48
N HIS A 200 6.80 -9.56 5.73
CA HIS A 200 7.49 -10.74 5.21
C HIS A 200 7.56 -11.85 6.26
N LYS A 201 7.31 -13.08 5.82
CA LYS A 201 7.50 -14.25 6.67
C LYS A 201 8.99 -14.47 6.87
N VAL A 202 9.41 -14.72 8.11
CA VAL A 202 10.80 -15.12 8.45
C VAL A 202 11.22 -16.39 7.70
N THR A 203 10.25 -17.25 7.34
CA THR A 203 10.47 -18.47 6.57
C THR A 203 10.68 -18.22 5.06
N HIS A 204 10.50 -17.00 4.57
CA HIS A 204 10.74 -16.67 3.17
C HIS A 204 12.24 -16.56 2.88
N GLY A 205 12.90 -17.71 2.71
CA GLY A 205 14.36 -17.84 2.61
C GLY A 205 14.99 -16.96 1.54
N PHE A 206 14.37 -16.84 0.36
CA PHE A 206 14.90 -15.98 -0.70
C PHE A 206 15.02 -14.51 -0.26
N CYS A 207 14.00 -13.98 0.44
CA CYS A 207 14.02 -12.59 0.92
C CYS A 207 15.09 -12.42 2.01
N GLN A 208 15.22 -13.39 2.92
CA GLN A 208 16.23 -13.36 3.99
C GLN A 208 17.67 -13.39 3.45
N GLU A 209 17.91 -14.14 2.37
CA GLU A 209 19.25 -14.35 1.80
C GLU A 209 19.65 -13.30 0.76
N ASN A 210 18.69 -12.66 0.09
CA ASN A 210 18.97 -11.80 -1.07
C ASN A 210 18.45 -10.37 -0.94
N CYS A 211 17.52 -10.10 -0.01
CA CYS A 211 16.85 -8.81 0.10
C CYS A 211 16.83 -8.27 1.53
N ASN A 212 17.62 -8.87 2.43
CA ASN A 212 17.70 -8.43 3.82
C ASN A 212 18.50 -7.11 3.90
N PRO A 213 17.92 -6.03 4.45
CA PRO A 213 18.62 -4.76 4.61
C PRO A 213 19.97 -4.88 5.33
N ALA A 214 20.09 -5.80 6.30
CA ALA A 214 21.32 -6.00 7.07
C ALA A 214 22.51 -6.50 6.23
N MET A 215 22.29 -6.89 4.96
CA MET A 215 23.35 -7.21 4.01
C MET A 215 24.09 -5.99 3.48
N TYR A 216 23.57 -4.79 3.73
CA TYR A 216 24.06 -3.53 3.18
C TYR A 216 24.52 -2.57 4.29
N PRO A 217 25.63 -2.89 4.98
CA PRO A 217 26.10 -2.11 6.13
C PRO A 217 26.44 -0.65 5.79
N GLU A 218 26.70 -0.33 4.52
CA GLU A 218 26.91 1.04 4.02
C GLU A 218 25.66 1.93 4.14
N LEU A 219 24.48 1.33 4.31
CA LEU A 219 23.22 2.05 4.51
C LEU A 219 22.91 2.31 5.99
N GLU A 220 23.69 1.72 6.91
CA GLU A 220 23.53 1.88 8.35
C GLU A 220 24.44 3.00 8.89
N SER A 221 23.85 3.90 9.68
CA SER A 221 24.54 4.99 10.37
C SER A 221 25.17 4.55 11.70
N GLU A 222 24.39 3.80 12.46
CA GLU A 222 24.73 3.14 13.72
C GLU A 222 24.07 1.76 13.67
N PRO A 223 24.50 0.77 14.48
CA PRO A 223 23.90 -0.56 14.46
C PRO A 223 22.37 -0.49 14.65
N GLY A 224 21.63 -0.90 13.62
CA GLY A 224 20.17 -0.89 13.62
C GLY A 224 19.51 0.48 13.32
N LYS A 225 20.27 1.50 12.92
CA LYS A 225 19.76 2.80 12.46
C LYS A 225 20.21 3.12 11.05
N TRP A 226 19.27 3.49 10.19
CA TRP A 226 19.51 3.78 8.79
C TRP A 226 19.83 5.25 8.56
N PHE A 227 20.71 5.55 7.59
CA PHE A 227 21.01 6.94 7.19
C PHE A 227 19.82 7.69 6.61
N PHE A 228 18.79 6.95 6.18
CA PHE A 228 17.64 7.50 5.51
C PHE A 228 16.34 6.80 5.92
N ASN A 229 15.24 7.50 5.64
CA ASN A 229 13.89 7.01 5.87
C ASN A 229 13.50 5.99 4.78
N THR A 230 13.50 4.70 5.12
CA THR A 230 13.12 3.64 4.19
C THR A 230 11.62 3.69 3.83
N SER A 231 10.78 4.17 4.76
CA SER A 231 9.33 4.34 4.58
C SER A 231 8.92 5.62 3.85
N VAL A 232 9.86 6.34 3.22
CA VAL A 232 9.56 7.60 2.49
C VAL A 232 8.60 7.40 1.32
N ALA A 233 8.66 6.23 0.67
CA ALA A 233 7.76 5.88 -0.43
C ALA A 233 6.33 5.70 0.07
N GLU A 234 6.15 5.05 1.22
CA GLU A 234 4.83 4.87 1.86
C GLU A 234 4.24 6.21 2.31
N GLN A 235 5.03 7.08 2.93
CA GLN A 235 4.60 8.45 3.27
C GLN A 235 4.18 9.24 2.03
N THR A 236 4.88 9.04 0.91
CA THR A 236 4.52 9.67 -0.37
C THR A 236 3.21 9.11 -0.93
N ASN A 237 3.00 7.79 -0.82
CA ASN A 237 1.76 7.14 -1.21
C ASN A 237 0.58 7.62 -0.35
N ALA A 238 0.77 7.83 0.95
CA ALA A 238 -0.24 8.40 1.83
C ALA A 238 -0.62 9.83 1.41
N TRP A 239 0.37 10.66 1.06
CA TRP A 239 0.15 12.00 0.50
C TRP A 239 -0.65 11.94 -0.81
N LEU A 240 -0.27 11.08 -1.77
CA LEU A 240 -1.04 10.85 -3.00
C LEU A 240 -2.46 10.34 -2.71
N GLY A 241 -2.61 9.50 -1.69
CA GLY A 241 -3.88 8.96 -1.19
C GLY A 241 -4.89 10.05 -0.85
N GLY A 242 -4.44 11.19 -0.33
CA GLY A 242 -5.29 12.36 -0.03
C GLY A 242 -6.03 12.92 -1.24
N TYR A 243 -5.49 12.73 -2.46
CA TYR A 243 -6.06 13.25 -3.70
C TYR A 243 -6.91 12.23 -4.46
N GLN A 244 -6.92 10.96 -4.01
CA GLN A 244 -7.63 9.86 -4.68
C GLN A 244 -9.11 10.17 -4.96
N SER A 245 -9.79 10.83 -4.02
CA SER A 245 -11.21 11.20 -4.19
C SER A 245 -11.46 12.11 -5.40
N MET A 246 -10.54 13.03 -5.69
CA MET A 246 -10.63 13.92 -6.85
C MET A 246 -10.19 13.22 -8.13
N CYS A 247 -9.15 12.39 -8.04
CA CYS A 247 -8.58 11.68 -9.17
C CYS A 247 -9.53 10.59 -9.73
N ARG A 248 -10.37 9.98 -8.89
CA ARG A 248 -11.26 8.85 -9.23
C ARG A 248 -12.14 9.07 -10.47
N GLU A 249 -12.56 10.31 -10.73
CA GLU A 249 -13.48 10.63 -11.83
C GLU A 249 -12.80 11.41 -12.97
N MET A 250 -11.47 11.56 -12.92
CA MET A 250 -10.73 12.21 -13.99
C MET A 250 -10.58 11.30 -15.20
N LEU A 251 -10.67 11.88 -16.40
CA LEU A 251 -10.23 11.23 -17.62
C LEU A 251 -8.69 11.14 -17.63
N PRO A 252 -8.08 10.15 -18.32
CA PRO A 252 -6.63 9.91 -18.28
C PRO A 252 -5.77 11.17 -18.50
N ALA A 253 -6.05 11.95 -19.55
CA ALA A 253 -5.28 13.17 -19.81
C ALA A 253 -5.36 14.24 -18.70
N LYS A 254 -6.50 14.33 -17.99
CA LYS A 254 -6.67 15.24 -16.85
C LYS A 254 -5.96 14.70 -15.62
N PHE A 255 -6.01 13.39 -15.42
CA PHE A 255 -5.35 12.69 -14.33
C PHE A 255 -3.82 12.85 -14.45
N ASP A 256 -3.25 12.56 -15.61
CA ASP A 256 -1.81 12.68 -15.86
C ASP A 256 -1.34 14.13 -15.66
N PHE A 257 -2.04 15.10 -16.25
CA PHE A 257 -1.73 16.52 -16.05
C PHE A 257 -1.82 16.93 -14.58
N PHE A 258 -2.84 16.45 -13.86
CA PHE A 258 -3.02 16.76 -12.45
C PHE A 258 -1.86 16.20 -11.62
N LEU A 259 -1.54 14.91 -11.79
CA LEU A 259 -0.43 14.28 -11.06
C LEU A 259 0.91 14.94 -11.37
N ASP A 260 1.23 15.21 -12.64
CA ASP A 260 2.47 15.90 -13.01
C ASP A 260 2.58 17.27 -12.31
N LYS A 261 1.48 18.02 -12.23
CA LYS A 261 1.46 19.31 -11.53
C LYS A 261 1.61 19.16 -10.03
N MET A 262 0.90 18.23 -9.43
CA MET A 262 0.96 17.99 -7.98
C MET A 262 2.35 17.52 -7.55
N ILE A 263 2.92 16.54 -8.26
CA ILE A 263 4.27 16.03 -8.03
C ILE A 263 5.30 17.15 -8.18
N ARG A 264 5.20 17.97 -9.24
CA ARG A 264 6.12 19.10 -9.42
C ARG A 264 6.03 20.10 -8.26
N LEU A 265 4.82 20.45 -7.82
CA LEU A 265 4.62 21.40 -6.72
C LEU A 265 5.15 20.84 -5.40
N GLN A 266 4.84 19.56 -5.11
CA GLN A 266 5.36 18.84 -3.95
C GLN A 266 6.89 18.82 -3.94
N SER A 267 7.52 18.50 -5.06
CA SER A 267 8.99 18.49 -5.16
C SER A 267 9.60 19.88 -4.96
N VAL A 268 8.96 20.96 -5.46
CA VAL A 268 9.40 22.34 -5.21
C VAL A 268 9.33 22.68 -3.72
N GLU A 269 8.22 22.34 -3.06
CA GLU A 269 8.03 22.58 -1.63
C GLU A 269 9.00 21.76 -0.77
N THR A 270 9.17 20.47 -1.09
CA THR A 270 10.14 19.58 -0.44
C THR A 270 11.56 20.12 -0.56
N ILE A 271 11.99 20.53 -1.77
CA ILE A 271 13.33 21.10 -1.97
C ILE A 271 13.49 22.41 -1.18
N ALA A 272 12.49 23.28 -1.18
CA ALA A 272 12.54 24.52 -0.42
C ALA A 272 12.66 24.26 1.09
N ARG A 273 11.86 23.33 1.63
CA ARG A 273 11.92 22.89 3.03
C ARG A 273 13.30 22.34 3.37
N LEU A 274 13.83 21.44 2.55
CA LEU A 274 15.16 20.87 2.73
C LEU A 274 16.25 21.97 2.76
N ALA A 275 16.18 22.94 1.85
CA ALA A 275 17.11 24.06 1.83
C ALA A 275 17.04 24.90 3.12
N THR A 276 15.83 25.14 3.66
CA THR A 276 15.66 25.89 4.92
C THR A 276 16.20 25.14 6.14
N THR A 277 16.19 23.81 6.12
CA THR A 277 16.74 22.98 7.20
C THR A 277 18.22 22.66 7.01
N GLY A 278 18.90 23.29 6.04
CA GLY A 278 20.33 23.08 5.78
C GLY A 278 20.66 21.78 5.03
N HIS A 279 19.67 21.12 4.44
CA HIS A 279 19.86 19.96 3.57
C HIS A 279 19.97 20.40 2.11
N HIS A 280 20.89 19.77 1.37
CA HIS A 280 21.16 20.11 -0.03
C HIS A 280 20.93 18.89 -0.93
N PRO A 281 19.70 18.66 -1.43
CA PRO A 281 19.35 17.49 -2.25
C PRO A 281 19.94 17.53 -3.68
N ARG A 282 21.11 18.14 -3.89
CA ARG A 282 21.78 18.30 -5.20
C ARG A 282 23.31 18.20 -5.14
N ILE A 283 23.86 17.51 -4.14
CA ILE A 283 25.31 17.26 -4.10
C ILE A 283 25.53 15.77 -4.31
N LEU A 284 25.64 15.38 -5.58
CA LEU A 284 26.51 14.30 -6.04
C LEU A 284 27.50 14.94 -7.02
#